data_AF-A0AAW3ZMK7-F1
#
_entry.id   AF-A0AAW3ZMK7-F1
#
_cell.length_a   1.000
_cell.length_b   1.000
_cell.length_c   1.000
_cell.angle_alpha   90.00
_cell.angle_beta   90.00
_cell.angle_gamma   90.00
#
_symmetry.space_group_name_H-M   'P 1'
#
loop_
_entity.id
_entity.type
_entity.pdbx_description
1 polymer ?
#
loop_
_entity_poly.entity_id
_entity_poly.type
_entity_poly.pdbx_seq_one_letter_code
_entity_poly.pdbx_strand_id
1 'polypeptide(L)'
;MIWPPNHSFVPVTISDLSSSDGGAVDVIIDAITQNEPTGASGSGATCPDARGVGSAVAEVRAERAGNRNGRVYSVLFTASNSVGSECSARVDVCVPHQRGGSCEPPAAAHDSTTCN
;
A
#
# COMPACT_ATOMS: atom_id res chain seq x y z
N MET A 1 8.77 0.81 4.80
CA MET A 1 8.77 -0.48 5.54
C MET A 1 8.01 -0.28 6.84
N ILE A 2 7.23 -1.26 7.28
CA ILE A 2 6.38 -1.21 8.47
C ILE A 2 6.74 -2.37 9.41
N TRP A 3 7.03 -2.07 10.67
CA TRP A 3 7.28 -3.06 11.73
C TRP A 3 7.03 -2.39 13.09
N PRO A 4 6.47 -3.09 14.10
CA PRO A 4 6.06 -4.49 14.12
C PRO A 4 4.70 -4.77 13.43
N PRO A 5 4.40 -6.03 13.06
CA PRO A 5 3.10 -6.41 12.52
C PRO A 5 2.05 -6.45 13.65
N ASN A 6 1.54 -5.29 14.03
CA ASN A 6 0.67 -5.09 15.18
C ASN A 6 -0.81 -4.84 14.80
N HIS A 7 -1.21 -5.20 13.58
CA HIS A 7 -2.58 -5.07 13.07
C HIS A 7 -3.10 -3.62 12.99
N SER A 8 -2.27 -2.61 13.23
CA SER A 8 -2.67 -1.20 13.20
C SER A 8 -2.56 -0.61 11.80
N PHE A 9 -3.43 0.34 11.46
CA PHE A 9 -3.28 1.09 10.20
C PHE A 9 -2.11 2.07 10.29
N VAL A 10 -1.33 2.11 9.22
CA VAL A 10 -0.19 3.00 9.04
C VAL A 10 -0.44 3.84 7.78
N PRO A 11 -0.37 5.17 7.88
CA PRO A 11 -0.56 6.04 6.73
C PRO A 11 0.63 5.93 5.77
N VAL A 12 0.32 5.98 4.48
CA VAL A 12 1.24 5.99 3.36
C VAL A 12 0.95 7.26 2.56
N THR A 13 1.81 8.25 2.72
CA THR A 13 1.75 9.52 2.00
C THR A 13 2.75 9.48 0.85
N ILE A 14 2.31 9.88 -0.33
CA ILE A 14 3.18 10.05 -1.49
C ILE A 14 3.75 11.46 -1.44
N SER A 15 5.08 11.56 -1.38
CA SER A 15 5.82 12.82 -1.32
C SER A 15 6.76 12.96 -2.52
N ASP A 16 7.46 14.10 -2.57
CA ASP A 16 8.54 14.35 -3.54
C ASP A 16 8.09 14.32 -5.01
N LEU A 17 6.83 14.68 -5.25
CA LEU A 17 6.29 14.89 -6.59
C LEU A 17 6.65 16.29 -7.09
N SER A 18 7.09 16.37 -8.34
CA SER A 18 7.42 17.62 -9.01
C SER A 18 6.57 17.79 -10.27
N SER A 19 6.03 18.99 -10.47
CA SER A 19 5.36 19.37 -11.71
C SER A 19 6.29 20.20 -12.60
N SER A 20 6.18 20.03 -13.92
CA SER A 20 6.96 20.78 -14.91
C SER A 20 6.64 22.27 -14.96
N ASP A 21 5.45 22.66 -14.51
CA ASP A 21 5.00 24.05 -14.38
C ASP A 21 5.36 24.67 -13.01
N GLY A 22 5.98 23.90 -12.10
CA GLY A 22 6.29 24.33 -10.74
C GLY A 22 5.08 24.47 -9.81
N GLY A 23 3.90 24.04 -10.25
CA GLY A 23 2.65 24.04 -9.48
C GLY A 23 2.55 22.90 -8.48
N ALA A 24 1.51 22.95 -7.65
CA ALA A 24 1.16 21.86 -6.75
C ALA A 24 0.71 20.61 -7.53
N VAL A 25 0.99 19.44 -6.96
CA VAL A 25 0.58 18.15 -7.50
C VAL A 25 -0.47 17.55 -6.58
N ASP A 26 -1.64 17.27 -7.14
CA ASP A 26 -2.70 16.52 -6.48
C ASP A 26 -2.47 15.03 -6.66
N VAL A 27 -2.82 14.24 -5.65
CA VAL A 27 -2.65 12.79 -5.65
C VAL A 27 -3.96 12.13 -5.29
N ILE A 28 -4.32 11.09 -6.04
CA ILE A 28 -5.44 10.20 -5.74
C ILE A 28 -4.93 8.77 -5.72
N ILE A 29 -5.23 8.04 -4.66
CA ILE A 29 -4.98 6.60 -4.56
C ILE A 29 -6.03 5.87 -5.39
N ASP A 30 -5.58 5.12 -6.39
CA ASP A 30 -6.46 4.41 -7.33
C ASP A 30 -6.78 3.00 -6.85
N ALA A 31 -5.77 2.29 -6.34
CA ALA A 31 -5.92 0.92 -5.86
C ALA A 31 -4.84 0.57 -4.83
N ILE A 32 -5.18 -0.33 -3.91
CA ILE A 32 -4.22 -0.91 -2.98
C ILE A 32 -4.35 -2.43 -3.07
N THR A 33 -3.26 -3.09 -3.48
CA THR A 33 -3.21 -4.55 -3.59
C THR A 33 -2.09 -5.13 -2.75
N GLN A 34 -2.13 -6.44 -2.50
CA GLN A 34 -1.11 -7.14 -1.70
C GLN A 34 -0.77 -8.52 -2.23
N ASN A 35 0.43 -9.01 -1.89
CA ASN A 35 0.96 -10.29 -2.37
C ASN A 35 0.49 -11.53 -1.59
N GLU A 36 -0.33 -11.35 -0.57
CA GLU A 36 -0.89 -12.42 0.24
C GLU A 36 -2.42 -12.32 0.27
N PRO A 37 -3.17 -13.43 0.33
CA PRO A 37 -4.61 -13.39 0.48
C PRO A 37 -5.04 -12.54 1.69
N THR A 38 -6.12 -11.78 1.50
CA THR A 38 -6.88 -11.17 2.59
C THR A 38 -7.49 -12.26 3.47
N GLY A 39 -7.51 -12.06 4.80
CA GLY A 39 -8.24 -12.96 5.70
C GLY A 39 -7.71 -14.40 5.78
N ALA A 40 -6.43 -14.63 5.49
CA ALA A 40 -5.82 -15.96 5.64
C ALA A 40 -5.97 -16.48 7.09
N SER A 41 -6.19 -17.78 7.26
CA SER A 41 -6.37 -18.39 8.58
C SER A 41 -5.11 -18.26 9.45
N GLY A 42 -5.28 -17.82 10.71
CA GLY A 42 -4.18 -17.58 11.67
C GLY A 42 -3.84 -16.08 11.83
N SER A 43 -2.56 -15.76 12.12
CA SER A 43 -2.06 -14.37 12.00
C SER A 43 -2.13 -13.95 10.53
N GLY A 44 -2.81 -12.84 10.23
CA GLY A 44 -3.25 -12.49 8.87
C GLY A 44 -4.77 -12.51 8.66
N ALA A 45 -5.56 -12.92 9.67
CA ALA A 45 -7.02 -13.00 9.56
C ALA A 45 -7.74 -11.64 9.74
N THR A 46 -7.01 -10.53 9.75
CA THR A 46 -7.61 -9.21 9.71
C THR A 46 -8.05 -8.87 8.29
N CYS A 47 -9.15 -8.15 8.18
CA CYS A 47 -9.63 -7.66 6.90
C CYS A 47 -10.63 -6.50 7.11
N PRO A 48 -10.66 -5.47 6.25
CA PRO A 48 -9.70 -5.20 5.19
C PRO A 48 -8.32 -4.81 5.73
N ASP A 49 -7.31 -4.96 4.86
CA ASP A 49 -5.90 -4.71 5.16
C ASP A 49 -5.42 -3.35 4.63
N ALA A 50 -6.25 -2.63 3.87
CA ALA A 50 -5.99 -1.27 3.46
C ALA A 50 -7.28 -0.45 3.30
N ARG A 51 -7.13 0.88 3.31
CA ARG A 51 -8.18 1.86 3.01
C ARG A 51 -7.58 3.13 2.41
N GLY A 52 -8.44 4.06 2.00
CA GLY A 52 -8.02 5.37 1.47
C GLY A 52 -8.00 5.49 -0.06
N VAL A 53 -8.48 4.47 -0.79
CA VAL A 53 -8.76 4.57 -2.23
C VAL A 53 -9.74 5.72 -2.49
N GLY A 54 -9.44 6.56 -3.48
CA GLY A 54 -10.17 7.79 -3.80
C GLY A 54 -9.76 9.00 -2.95
N SER A 55 -8.74 8.89 -2.10
CA SER A 55 -8.19 10.00 -1.31
C SER A 55 -6.71 10.23 -1.64
N ALA A 56 -6.08 11.24 -1.03
CA ALA A 56 -4.64 11.51 -1.18
C ALA A 56 -3.76 10.63 -0.27
N VAL A 57 -4.34 9.90 0.68
CA VAL A 57 -3.59 9.13 1.69
C VAL A 57 -4.09 7.69 1.69
N ALA A 58 -3.19 6.77 1.39
CA ALA A 58 -3.44 5.35 1.62
C ALA A 58 -3.18 5.02 3.09
N GLU A 59 -3.90 4.07 3.65
CA GLU A 59 -3.59 3.48 4.95
C GLU A 59 -3.52 1.97 4.77
N VAL A 60 -2.39 1.37 5.14
CA VAL A 60 -2.19 -0.08 5.08
C VAL A 60 -2.01 -0.61 6.48
N ARG A 61 -2.51 -1.81 6.73
CA ARG A 61 -2.36 -2.48 8.02
C ARG A 61 -0.92 -2.96 8.17
N ALA A 62 -0.36 -2.82 9.37
CA ALA A 62 0.84 -3.53 9.78
C ALA A 62 0.50 -5.03 9.96
N GLU A 63 0.18 -5.70 8.85
CA GLU A 63 -0.26 -7.08 8.78
C GLU A 63 0.69 -7.93 7.95
N ARG A 64 0.79 -9.21 8.28
CA ARG A 64 1.36 -10.23 7.40
C ARG A 64 0.89 -11.61 7.82
N ALA A 65 0.90 -12.56 6.90
CA ALA A 65 0.66 -13.95 7.23
C ALA A 65 1.78 -14.50 8.15
N GLY A 66 1.38 -15.31 9.14
CA GLY A 66 2.28 -15.99 10.07
C GLY A 66 3.36 -16.85 9.41
N ASN A 67 2.99 -17.47 8.29
CA ASN A 67 3.65 -18.59 7.62
C ASN A 67 4.24 -18.24 6.25
N ARG A 68 4.40 -16.95 5.93
CA ARG A 68 4.97 -16.46 4.66
C ARG A 68 6.12 -15.47 4.91
N ASN A 69 6.77 -15.03 3.84
CA ASN A 69 7.99 -14.22 3.87
C ASN A 69 7.76 -12.73 4.18
N GLY A 70 6.52 -12.31 4.41
CA GLY A 70 6.16 -10.92 4.65
C GLY A 70 5.27 -10.37 3.54
N ARG A 71 4.58 -9.29 3.87
CA ARG A 71 3.54 -8.70 3.01
C ARG A 71 4.07 -7.48 2.28
N VAL A 72 3.77 -7.38 1.01
CA VAL A 72 3.98 -6.16 0.22
C VAL A 72 2.63 -5.62 -0.19
N TYR A 73 2.34 -4.40 0.22
CA TYR A 73 1.27 -3.59 -0.35
C TYR A 73 1.80 -2.85 -1.56
N SER A 74 1.04 -2.87 -2.64
CA SER A 74 1.25 -2.07 -3.85
C SER A 74 0.19 -0.99 -3.89
N VAL A 75 0.59 0.24 -3.65
CA VAL A 75 -0.28 1.41 -3.70
C VAL A 75 -0.15 2.04 -5.08
N LEU A 76 -1.19 1.91 -5.90
CA LEU A 76 -1.29 2.57 -7.19
C LEU A 76 -1.96 3.93 -6.99
N PHE A 77 -1.41 4.95 -7.61
CA PHE A 77 -1.91 6.32 -7.50
C PHE A 77 -1.76 7.05 -8.82
N THR A 78 -2.60 8.06 -8.98
CA THR A 78 -2.53 9.04 -10.06
C THR A 78 -2.20 10.39 -9.46
N ALA A 79 -1.19 11.03 -10.03
CA ALA A 79 -0.76 12.37 -9.70
C ALA A 79 -1.12 13.32 -10.85
N SER A 80 -1.73 14.46 -10.54
CA SER A 80 -2.17 15.46 -11.51
C SER A 80 -1.73 16.87 -11.10
N ASN A 81 -1.62 17.79 -12.06
CA ASN A 81 -1.29 19.18 -11.79
C ASN A 81 -2.39 20.15 -12.26
N SER A 82 -2.24 21.43 -11.91
CA SER A 82 -3.22 22.48 -12.23
C SER A 82 -3.42 22.75 -13.73
N VAL A 83 -2.51 22.27 -14.59
CA VAL A 83 -2.58 22.43 -16.06
C VAL A 83 -3.10 21.17 -16.76
N GLY A 84 -3.54 20.16 -16.01
CA GLY A 84 -4.19 18.94 -16.55
C GLY A 84 -3.22 17.86 -17.03
N SER A 85 -1.94 17.93 -16.65
CA SER A 85 -1.02 16.81 -16.84
C SER A 85 -1.24 15.77 -15.75
N GLU A 86 -1.23 14.49 -16.13
CA GLU A 86 -1.44 13.37 -15.20
C GLU A 86 -0.39 12.28 -15.43
N CYS A 87 -0.04 11.57 -14.37
CA CYS A 87 0.76 10.35 -14.42
C CYS A 87 0.32 9.35 -13.37
N SER A 88 0.39 8.06 -13.68
CA SER A 88 0.12 6.99 -12.72
C SER A 88 1.41 6.28 -12.32
N ALA A 89 1.54 5.94 -11.05
CA ALA A 89 2.70 5.26 -10.51
C ALA A 89 2.30 4.32 -9.35
N ARG A 90 3.30 3.58 -8.85
CA ARG A 90 3.13 2.55 -7.82
C ARG A 90 4.21 2.69 -6.75
N VAL A 91 3.81 2.60 -5.49
CA VAL A 91 4.70 2.55 -4.32
C VAL A 91 4.50 1.24 -3.57
N ASP A 92 5.62 0.64 -3.16
CA ASP A 92 5.63 -0.64 -2.45
C ASP A 92 5.92 -0.46 -0.98
N VAL A 93 5.06 -1.04 -0.16
CA VAL A 93 5.17 -0.99 1.30
C VAL A 93 5.31 -2.40 1.85
N CYS A 94 6.50 -2.70 2.37
CA CYS A 94 6.84 -4.00 2.94
C CYS A 94 6.59 -4.07 4.46
N VAL A 95 5.88 -5.11 4.90
CA VAL A 95 5.77 -5.61 6.28
C VAL A 95 6.54 -6.94 6.38
N PRO A 96 7.83 -6.91 6.77
CA PRO A 96 8.67 -8.10 6.76
C PRO A 96 8.30 -9.08 7.89
N HIS A 97 8.77 -10.33 7.79
CA HIS A 97 8.58 -11.33 8.86
C HIS A 97 9.48 -11.07 10.07
N GLN A 98 10.68 -10.56 9.82
CA GLN A 98 11.67 -10.22 10.83
C GLN A 98 11.99 -8.72 10.79
N ARG A 99 12.36 -8.15 11.94
CA ARG A 99 12.79 -6.76 12.02
C ARG A 99 14.02 -6.54 11.11
N GLY A 100 13.89 -5.63 10.14
CA GLY A 100 14.96 -5.36 9.16
C GLY A 100 15.08 -6.41 8.06
N GLY A 101 14.15 -7.37 7.97
CA GLY A 101 14.08 -8.32 6.87
C GLY A 101 13.56 -7.69 5.58
N SER A 102 13.62 -8.46 4.49
CA SER A 102 13.05 -8.11 3.20
C SER A 102 11.66 -8.74 3.02
N CYS A 103 10.86 -8.18 2.13
CA CYS A 103 9.70 -8.86 1.58
C CYS A 103 10.02 -9.37 0.18
N GLU A 104 9.41 -10.48 -0.21
CA GLU A 104 9.49 -10.94 -1.59
C GLU A 104 8.70 -10.01 -2.53
N PRO A 105 9.14 -9.88 -3.78
CA PRO A 105 8.38 -9.13 -4.77
C PRO A 105 6.96 -9.69 -4.91
N PRO A 106 5.98 -8.85 -5.28
CA PRO A 106 4.60 -9.28 -5.43
C PRO A 106 4.47 -10.32 -6.55
N ALA A 107 4.12 -11.56 -6.19
CA ALA A 107 3.87 -12.62 -7.16
C ALA A 107 2.37 -12.75 -7.53
N ALA A 108 1.48 -12.36 -6.61
CA ALA A 108 0.03 -12.29 -6.80
C ALA A 108 -0.48 -10.92 -6.32
N ALA A 109 -1.60 -10.43 -6.84
CA ALA A 109 -2.21 -9.19 -6.37
C ALA A 109 -3.63 -9.49 -5.88
N HIS A 110 -3.83 -9.35 -4.57
CA HIS A 110 -5.12 -9.41 -3.91
C HIS A 110 -5.57 -8.00 -3.56
N ASP A 111 -6.84 -7.68 -3.76
CA ASP A 111 -7.39 -6.38 -3.34
C ASP A 111 -7.32 -6.26 -1.81
N SER A 112 -6.58 -5.27 -1.30
CA SER A 112 -6.40 -5.06 0.13
C SER A 112 -7.59 -4.36 0.79
N THR A 113 -8.52 -3.81 0.01
CA THR A 113 -9.65 -3.00 0.48
C THR A 113 -10.93 -3.81 0.70
N THR A 114 -10.94 -5.08 0.28
CA THR A 114 -12.09 -5.98 0.38
C THR A 114 -11.73 -7.28 1.10
N CYS A 115 -12.74 -8.03 1.53
CA CYS A 115 -12.57 -9.34 2.17
C CYS A 115 -13.07 -10.42 1.21
N ASN A 116 -12.19 -10.85 0.32
CA ASN A 116 -12.46 -11.91 -0.66
C ASN A 116 -11.62 -13.15 -0.37
#